data_AF-A0A7X0NPN2-F1
#
_entry.id   AF-A0A7X0NPN2-F1
#
_cell.length_a   1.000
_cell.length_b   1.000
_cell.length_c   1.000
_cell.angle_alpha   90.00
_cell.angle_beta   90.00
_cell.angle_gamma   90.00
#
_symmetry.space_group_name_H-M   'P 1'
#
loop_
_entity.id
_entity.type
_entity.pdbx_description
1 polymer ?
#
loop_
_entity_poly.entity_id
_entity_poly.type
_entity_poly.pdbx_seq_one_letter_code
_entity_poly.pdbx_strand_id
1 'polypeptide(L)'
;MAETALDYQTLRNYAWVAGRFSHQRRRAALSFQHHAEVASLPEGEQERWLDEAERRGWTRNRLRAMIRPVQGRSLPTLQETVRISVRTSADQMRVWEEAAGRTALELHEWMVVILNEAAGSGG
;
A
#
# COMPACT_ATOMS: atom_id res chain seq x y z
N MET A 1 3.20 30.28 9.26
CA MET A 1 3.84 28.99 9.57
C MET A 1 3.73 28.15 8.30
N ALA A 2 4.85 27.69 7.74
CA ALA A 2 4.86 27.06 6.42
C ALA A 2 4.24 25.66 6.49
N GLU A 3 2.95 25.55 6.15
CA GLU A 3 2.32 24.27 5.83
C GLU A 3 2.99 23.76 4.56
N THR A 4 3.77 22.68 4.68
CA THR A 4 4.28 22.00 3.52
C THR A 4 3.08 21.47 2.74
N ALA A 5 2.81 22.03 1.56
CA ALA A 5 1.80 21.54 0.61
C ALA A 5 2.24 20.18 0.04
N LEU A 6 2.37 19.18 0.92
CA LEU A 6 2.60 17.80 0.55
C LEU A 6 1.27 17.25 0.06
N ASP A 7 1.31 16.70 -1.15
CA ASP A 7 0.16 16.00 -1.73
C ASP A 7 -0.37 14.93 -0.77
N TYR A 8 -1.69 14.78 -0.71
CA TYR A 8 -2.39 13.82 0.15
C TYR A 8 -1.84 12.40 -0.01
N GLN A 9 -1.45 12.02 -1.23
CA GLN A 9 -0.83 10.73 -1.52
C GLN A 9 0.51 10.54 -0.77
N THR A 10 1.29 11.62 -0.64
CA THR A 10 2.57 11.59 0.08
C THR A 10 2.36 11.41 1.58
N LEU A 11 1.39 12.13 2.15
CA LEU A 11 1.03 11.99 3.57
C LEU A 11 0.52 10.58 3.89
N ARG A 12 -0.32 10.02 3.02
CA ARG A 12 -0.82 8.64 3.17
C ARG A 12 0.31 7.62 3.12
N ASN A 13 1.23 7.75 2.17
CA ASN A 13 2.38 6.86 2.07
C ASN A 13 3.27 6.94 3.32
N TYR A 14 3.49 8.16 3.84
CA TYR A 14 4.32 8.34 5.03
C TYR A 14 3.66 7.76 6.28
N ALA A 15 2.35 7.97 6.45
CA ALA A 15 1.59 7.37 7.54
C ALA A 15 1.64 5.83 7.47
N TRP A 16 1.50 5.26 6.27
CA TRP A 16 1.59 3.82 6.06
C TRP A 16 2.96 3.27 6.45
N VAL A 17 4.06 3.85 5.95
CA VAL A 17 5.42 3.42 6.33
C VAL A 17 5.63 3.56 7.83
N ALA A 18 5.27 4.70 8.44
CA ALA A 18 5.44 4.92 9.88
C ALA A 18 4.65 3.93 10.74
N GLY A 19 3.46 3.51 10.29
CA GLY A 19 2.63 2.51 10.97
C GLY A 19 3.19 1.08 10.90
N ARG A 20 4.08 0.78 9.95
CA ARG A 20 4.68 -0.56 9.80
C ARG A 20 5.87 -0.81 10.74
N PHE A 21 6.42 0.24 11.35
CA PHE A 21 7.57 0.14 12.26
C PHE A 21 7.22 0.71 13.63
N SER A 22 7.15 -0.17 14.63
CA SER A 22 7.12 0.24 16.04
C SER A 22 8.39 1.00 16.39
N HIS A 23 8.35 1.81 17.46
CA HIS A 23 9.49 2.65 17.85
C HIS A 23 10.79 1.85 18.06
N GLN A 24 10.69 0.62 18.56
CA GLN A 24 11.84 -0.26 18.81
C GLN A 24 12.45 -0.84 17.53
N ARG A 25 11.65 -0.97 16.46
CA ARG A 25 12.09 -1.53 15.17
C ARG A 25 12.66 -0.48 14.22
N ARG A 26 12.57 0.80 14.59
CA ARG A 26 13.15 1.93 13.82
C ARG A 26 14.64 2.04 14.12
N ARG A 27 15.46 2.12 13.08
CA ARG A 27 16.92 2.23 13.21
C ARG A 27 17.36 3.65 12.93
N ALA A 28 17.91 4.33 13.94
CA ALA A 28 18.31 5.73 13.85
C ALA A 28 19.43 5.97 12.82
N ALA A 29 20.26 4.98 12.56
CA ALA A 29 21.30 5.03 11.52
C ALA A 29 20.74 4.95 10.09
N LEU A 30 19.46 4.56 9.93
CA LEU A 30 18.82 4.38 8.63
C LEU A 30 17.76 5.45 8.37
N SER A 31 17.79 6.01 7.16
CA SER A 31 16.79 7.03 6.78
C SER A 31 15.38 6.43 6.66
N PHE A 32 14.37 7.29 6.73
CA PHE A 32 12.97 6.92 6.49
C PHE A 32 12.78 6.17 5.16
N GLN A 33 13.52 6.54 4.12
CA GLN A 33 13.42 5.86 2.85
C GLN A 33 13.94 4.41 2.87
N HIS A 34 14.91 4.06 3.73
CA HIS A 34 15.32 2.66 3.90
C HIS A 34 14.15 1.82 4.44
N HIS A 35 13.43 2.37 5.42
CA HIS A 35 12.23 1.77 5.98
C HIS A 35 11.14 1.65 4.91
N ALA A 36 10.99 2.64 4.02
CA ALA A 36 10.04 2.57 2.91
C ALA A 36 10.35 1.44 1.90
N GLU A 37 11.64 1.15 1.62
CA GLU A 37 12.01 0.05 0.68
C GLU A 37 11.61 -1.33 1.21
N VAL A 38 11.57 -1.51 2.53
CA VAL A 38 11.25 -2.80 3.16
C VAL A 38 9.81 -2.88 3.69
N ALA A 39 9.07 -1.77 3.79
CA ALA A 39 7.76 -1.70 4.44
C ALA A 39 6.71 -2.68 3.87
N SER A 40 6.84 -3.07 2.60
CA SER A 40 5.98 -4.05 1.95
C SER A 40 6.34 -5.51 2.26
N LEU A 41 7.54 -5.78 2.79
CA LEU A 41 8.00 -7.13 3.12
C LEU A 41 7.37 -7.63 4.44
N PRO A 42 7.38 -8.95 4.70
CA PRO A 42 7.07 -9.50 6.01
C PRO A 42 8.01 -8.96 7.10
N GLU A 43 7.53 -8.88 8.33
CA GLU A 43 8.26 -8.32 9.48
C GLU A 43 9.67 -8.91 9.67
N GLY A 44 9.82 -10.24 9.59
CA GLY A 44 11.13 -10.89 9.70
C GLY A 44 12.10 -10.54 8.57
N GLU A 45 11.58 -10.32 7.35
CA GLU A 45 12.41 -9.87 6.23
C GLU A 45 12.78 -8.39 6.36
N GLN A 46 11.85 -7.55 6.85
CA GLN A 46 12.14 -6.15 7.15
C GLN A 46 13.33 -6.02 8.10
N GLU A 47 13.30 -6.77 9.21
CA GLU A 47 14.37 -6.76 10.20
C GLU A 47 15.70 -7.19 9.59
N ARG A 48 15.73 -8.36 8.93
CA ARG A 48 16.92 -8.88 8.27
C ARG A 48 17.54 -7.87 7.31
N TRP A 49 16.72 -7.23 6.48
CA TRP A 49 17.20 -6.30 5.46
C TRP A 49 17.68 -4.98 6.03
N LEU A 50 16.98 -4.46 7.02
CA LEU A 50 17.42 -3.26 7.71
C LEU A 50 18.70 -3.55 8.53
N ASP A 51 18.90 -4.77 9.08
CA ASP A 51 20.07 -5.11 9.89
C ASP A 51 21.30 -5.16 8.99
N GLU A 52 21.12 -5.77 7.83
CA GLU A 52 22.16 -5.82 6.83
C GLU A 52 22.50 -4.45 6.25
N ALA A 53 21.49 -3.58 6.08
CA ALA A 53 21.70 -2.22 5.63
C ALA A 53 22.48 -1.39 6.65
N GLU A 54 22.14 -1.48 7.94
CA GLU A 54 22.85 -0.79 9.01
C GLU A 54 24.28 -1.32 9.15
N ARG A 55 24.44 -2.64 9.24
CA ARG A 55 25.74 -3.30 9.41
C ARG A 55 26.71 -3.03 8.27
N ARG A 56 26.22 -2.98 7.02
CA ARG A 56 27.05 -2.78 5.83
C ARG A 56 27.06 -1.34 5.32
N GLY A 57 26.39 -0.41 6.02
CA GLY A 57 26.28 0.99 5.61
C GLY A 57 25.67 1.16 4.22
N TRP A 58 24.67 0.34 3.88
CA TRP A 58 24.06 0.41 2.55
C TRP A 58 23.28 1.70 2.36
N THR A 59 23.39 2.25 1.15
CA THR A 59 22.45 3.26 0.68
C THR A 59 21.12 2.62 0.32
N ARG A 60 20.05 3.42 0.31
CA ARG A 60 18.71 3.00 -0.12
C ARG A 60 18.72 2.31 -1.50
N ASN A 61 19.49 2.84 -2.44
CA ASN A 61 19.58 2.27 -3.79
C ASN A 61 20.23 0.88 -3.77
N ARG A 62 21.24 0.68 -2.92
CA ARG A 62 21.87 -0.63 -2.73
C ARG A 62 20.91 -1.60 -2.06
N LEU A 63 20.20 -1.16 -1.02
CA LEU A 63 19.16 -1.95 -0.35
C LEU A 63 18.07 -2.40 -1.35
N ARG A 64 17.53 -1.47 -2.15
CA ARG A 64 16.56 -1.76 -3.22
C ARG A 64 17.10 -2.80 -4.22
N ALA A 65 18.35 -2.65 -4.65
CA ALA A 65 18.96 -3.61 -5.58
C ALA A 65 19.09 -5.02 -4.99
N MET A 66 19.31 -5.13 -3.68
CA MET A 66 19.42 -6.42 -2.98
C MET A 66 18.06 -7.06 -2.68
N ILE A 67 17.00 -6.25 -2.52
CA ILE A 67 15.63 -6.74 -2.30
C ILE A 67 14.98 -7.23 -3.61
N ARG A 68 15.29 -6.59 -4.76
CA ARG A 68 14.69 -6.92 -6.08
C ARG A 68 14.68 -8.42 -6.46
N PRO A 69 15.76 -9.20 -6.25
CA PRO A 69 15.75 -10.63 -6.55
C PRO A 69 14.83 -11.44 -5.63
N VAL A 70 14.67 -11.02 -4.38
CA VAL A 70 13.74 -11.63 -3.41
C VAL A 70 12.29 -11.29 -3.76
N GLN A 71 12.05 -10.11 -4.33
CA GLN A 71 10.78 -9.71 -4.93
C GLN A 71 10.53 -10.35 -6.32
N GLY A 72 11.40 -11.25 -6.79
CA GLY A 72 11.39 -11.87 -8.13
C GLY A 72 10.14 -12.68 -8.53
N ARG A 73 9.05 -12.62 -7.76
CA ARG A 73 7.71 -13.04 -8.22
C ARG A 73 6.53 -12.32 -7.57
N SER A 74 6.73 -11.08 -7.12
CA SER A 74 5.62 -10.14 -6.97
C SER A 74 6.08 -8.82 -7.54
N LEU A 75 5.48 -8.44 -8.67
CA LEU A 75 5.45 -7.06 -9.10
C LEU A 75 5.14 -6.19 -7.89
N PRO A 76 5.67 -4.95 -7.81
CA PRO A 76 5.15 -4.03 -6.84
C PRO A 76 3.65 -4.01 -7.06
N THR A 77 2.86 -4.27 -6.02
CA THR A 77 1.51 -3.73 -5.95
C THR A 77 1.67 -2.22 -5.90
N LEU A 78 2.15 -1.63 -7.00
CA LEU A 78 1.59 -0.38 -7.46
C LEU A 78 0.10 -0.70 -7.45
N GLN A 79 -0.59 -0.19 -6.43
CA GLN A 79 -2.00 0.06 -6.59
C GLN A 79 -2.07 1.09 -7.72
N GLU A 80 -1.94 0.61 -8.96
CA GLU A 80 -2.34 1.36 -10.13
C GLU A 80 -3.80 1.67 -9.86
N THR A 81 -4.08 2.93 -9.54
CA THR A 81 -5.45 3.40 -9.44
C THR A 81 -6.02 3.33 -10.85
N VAL A 82 -6.58 2.17 -11.21
CA VAL A 82 -7.32 2.00 -12.46
C VAL A 82 -8.64 2.74 -12.26
N ARG A 83 -8.75 3.93 -12.87
CA ARG A 83 -10.02 4.67 -12.91
C ARG A 83 -10.94 3.98 -13.92
N ILE A 84 -11.86 3.16 -13.42
CA ILE A 84 -12.94 2.61 -14.23
C ILE A 84 -14.04 3.66 -14.34
N SER A 85 -14.33 4.12 -15.56
CA SER A 85 -15.46 5.01 -15.83
C SER A 85 -16.59 4.20 -16.46
N VAL A 86 -17.66 3.99 -15.71
CA VAL A 86 -18.89 3.35 -16.20
C VAL A 86 -19.89 4.43 -16.56
N ARG A 87 -20.55 4.30 -17.71
CA ARG A 87 -21.70 5.15 -18.05
C ARG A 87 -22.95 4.54 -17.41
N THR A 88 -23.56 5.25 -16.47
CA THR A 88 -24.72 4.78 -15.73
C THR A 88 -25.84 5.82 -15.77
N SER A 89 -27.09 5.36 -15.70
CA SER A 89 -28.24 6.25 -15.51
C SER A 89 -28.46 6.55 -14.02
N ALA A 90 -29.20 7.62 -13.72
CA ALA A 90 -29.53 8.00 -12.33
C ALA A 90 -30.30 6.88 -11.60
N ASP A 91 -31.15 6.15 -12.31
CA ASP A 91 -31.89 5.01 -11.74
C ASP A 91 -30.96 3.84 -11.38
N GLN A 92 -29.95 3.57 -12.21
CA GLN A 92 -28.96 2.53 -11.92
C GLN A 92 -28.09 2.89 -10.70
N MET A 93 -27.68 4.15 -10.59
CA MET A 93 -26.91 4.65 -9.44
C MET A 93 -27.67 4.46 -8.13
N ARG A 94 -28.96 4.82 -8.10
CA ARG A 94 -29.81 4.67 -6.92
C ARG A 94 -29.97 3.21 -6.51
N VAL A 95 -30.19 2.31 -7.48
CA VAL A 95 -30.32 0.87 -7.22
C VAL A 95 -29.03 0.31 -6.61
N TRP A 96 -27.85 0.75 -7.06
CA TRP A 96 -26.58 0.30 -6.52
C TRP A 96 -26.28 0.87 -5.13
N GLU A 97 -26.59 2.14 -4.88
CA GLU A 97 -26.46 2.75 -3.54
C GLU A 97 -27.39 2.05 -2.53
N GLU A 98 -28.63 1.76 -2.92
CA GLU A 98 -29.55 0.99 -2.07
C GLU A 98 -29.04 -0.44 -1.81
N ALA A 99 -28.44 -1.09 -2.82
CA ALA A 99 -27.88 -2.43 -2.67
C ALA A 99 -26.63 -2.43 -1.76
N ALA A 100 -25.74 -1.46 -1.92
CA ALA A 100 -24.58 -1.27 -1.05
C ALA A 100 -24.99 -0.96 0.40
N GLY A 101 -26.00 -0.10 0.58
CA GLY A 101 -26.59 0.22 1.88
C GLY A 101 -27.17 -1.00 2.61
N ARG A 102 -27.75 -1.97 1.89
CA ARG A 102 -28.23 -3.25 2.48
C ARG A 102 -27.09 -4.10 3.04
N THR A 103 -25.88 -3.95 2.51
CA THR A 103 -24.67 -4.64 2.99
C THR A 103 -23.86 -3.82 3.99
N ALA A 104 -24.31 -2.61 4.35
CA ALA A 104 -23.56 -1.65 5.16
C ALA A 104 -22.16 -1.32 4.62
N LEU A 105 -21.99 -1.42 3.30
CA LEU A 105 -20.76 -1.08 2.59
C LEU A 105 -20.96 0.19 1.80
N GLU A 106 -19.89 0.96 1.66
CA GLU A 106 -19.86 2.07 0.71
C GLU A 106 -19.96 1.51 -0.72
N LEU A 107 -20.59 2.26 -1.63
CA LEU A 107 -20.87 1.81 -2.99
C LEU A 107 -19.62 1.26 -3.72
N HIS A 108 -18.45 1.89 -3.52
CA HIS A 108 -17.20 1.44 -4.12
C HIS A 108 -16.69 0.12 -3.55
N GLU A 109 -16.87 -0.12 -2.25
CA GLU A 109 -16.46 -1.34 -1.56
C GLU A 109 -17.38 -2.49 -1.93
N TRP A 110 -18.68 -2.23 -1.96
CA TRP A 110 -19.69 -3.16 -2.46
C TRP A 110 -19.41 -3.58 -3.92
N MET A 111 -19.09 -2.64 -4.81
CA MET A 111 -18.73 -2.96 -6.19
C MET A 111 -17.50 -3.88 -6.29
N VAL A 112 -16.47 -3.66 -5.47
CA VAL A 112 -15.27 -4.51 -5.47
C VAL A 112 -15.61 -5.93 -5.03
N VAL A 113 -16.43 -6.09 -3.99
CA VAL A 113 -16.89 -7.41 -3.51
C VAL A 113 -17.63 -8.15 -4.61
N ILE A 114 -18.64 -7.52 -5.22
CA ILE A 114 -19.46 -8.16 -6.27
C ILE A 114 -18.62 -8.52 -7.50
N LEU A 115 -17.68 -7.66 -7.91
CA LEU A 115 -16.80 -7.94 -9.04
C LEU A 115 -15.85 -9.12 -8.73
N ASN A 116 -15.33 -9.21 -7.51
CA ASN A 116 -14.45 -10.32 -7.10
C ASN A 116 -15.21 -11.65 -6.95
N GLU A 117 -16.42 -11.61 -6.41
CA GLU A 117 -17.33 -12.76 -6.33
C GLU A 117 -17.68 -13.28 -7.73
N ALA A 118 -18.06 -12.38 -8.65
CA ALA A 118 -18.35 -12.73 -10.04
C ALA A 118 -17.12 -13.27 -10.79
N ALA A 119 -15.92 -12.82 -10.43
CA ALA A 119 -14.66 -13.32 -10.97
C ALA A 119 -14.22 -14.67 -10.38
N GLY A 120 -14.92 -15.19 -9.37
CA GLY A 120 -14.66 -16.51 -8.78
C GLY A 120 -13.45 -16.57 -7.83
N SER A 121 -12.94 -15.43 -7.35
CA SER A 121 -11.86 -15.40 -6.34
C SER A 121 -12.47 -15.38 -4.93
N GLY A 122 -13.12 -16.48 -4.56
CA GLY A 122 -13.53 -16.79 -3.18
C GLY A 122 -12.79 -18.03 -2.69
N GLY A 123 -11.79 -17.84 -1.83
CA GLY A 123 -10.98 -18.89 -1.21
C GLY A 123 -9.72 -18.36 -0.57
#